data_AF-A0A8J4H556-F1
#
_entry.id   AF-A0A8J4H556-F1
#
_cell.length_a   1.000
_cell.length_b   1.000
_cell.length_c   1.000
_cell.angle_alpha   90.00
_cell.angle_beta   90.00
_cell.angle_gamma   90.00
#
_symmetry.space_group_name_H-M   'P 1'
#
loop_
_entity.id
_entity.type
_entity.pdbx_description
1 polymer ?
#
loop_
_entity_poly.entity_id
_entity_poly.type
_entity_poly.pdbx_seq_one_letter_code
_entity_poly.pdbx_strand_id
1 'polypeptide(L)'
;MHLINQLTPDLVIEILLKAWSVDTSSKWTRENPASGQCGVTALVVNDFCGGEILKTPIRDEWHYYNRIRGVAFDFTESQFSDKPVYLDIQSNRDEAFTDTSQKQYEMLKLKFSQFLQSTLITQHKHGSQLVTRRDNSSMMIHRPTIQDLDLINEIFLECKQDLDYQGIFQWDHVYPHKDVIVKDIINQNMHALTKDGEIVGVITLDTNEEEEYREIYWAYDDCMVIHRLVIRPSHQGKGFAYRLMQYMTCVTKVRTNRFDWTCIAEISEQWSFIRN
;
A
#
# COMPACT_ATOMS: atom_id res chain seq x y z
N MET A 1 5.65 27.38 -0.80
CA MET A 1 6.01 26.43 -1.88
C MET A 1 6.88 25.32 -1.28
N HIS A 2 6.28 24.41 -0.52
CA HIS A 2 7.02 23.36 0.22
C HIS A 2 6.16 22.12 0.52
N LEU A 3 5.23 21.77 -0.39
CA LEU A 3 4.21 20.74 -0.17
C LEU A 3 4.55 19.37 -0.76
N ILE A 4 5.74 19.18 -1.34
CA ILE A 4 6.09 17.95 -2.07
C ILE A 4 7.38 17.36 -1.50
N ASN A 5 7.36 16.91 -0.24
CA ASN A 5 8.52 16.21 0.32
C ASN A 5 8.29 14.76 0.73
N GLN A 6 7.09 14.21 0.54
CA GLN A 6 6.82 12.79 0.78
C GLN A 6 5.69 12.26 -0.12
N LEU A 7 5.86 12.31 -1.46
CA LEU A 7 5.03 11.47 -2.32
C LEU A 7 5.47 10.02 -2.15
N THR A 8 4.59 9.18 -1.61
CA THR A 8 4.84 7.74 -1.53
C THR A 8 4.69 7.11 -2.92
N PRO A 9 5.42 6.02 -3.24
CA PRO A 9 5.23 5.31 -4.50
C PRO A 9 3.77 4.89 -4.76
N ASP A 10 3.05 4.50 -3.70
CA ASP A 10 1.62 4.14 -3.78
C ASP A 10 0.73 5.29 -4.25
N LEU A 11 0.97 6.49 -3.73
CA LEU A 11 0.23 7.68 -4.15
C LEU A 11 0.57 8.05 -5.60
N VAL A 12 1.83 7.90 -5.99
CA VAL A 12 2.27 8.16 -7.37
C VAL A 12 1.55 7.23 -8.34
N ILE A 13 1.51 5.92 -8.08
CA ILE A 13 0.83 4.97 -8.97
C ILE A 13 -0.69 5.18 -8.99
N GLU A 14 -1.33 5.51 -7.86
CA GLU A 14 -2.76 5.82 -7.81
C GLU A 14 -3.11 7.03 -8.71
N ILE A 15 -2.29 8.08 -8.64
CA ILE A 15 -2.45 9.28 -9.47
C ILE A 15 -2.20 8.94 -10.94
N LEU A 16 -1.16 8.18 -11.25
CA LEU A 16 -0.83 7.77 -12.62
C LEU A 16 -1.97 6.97 -13.26
N LEU A 17 -2.57 6.00 -12.54
CA LEU A 17 -3.70 5.22 -13.04
C LEU A 17 -4.92 6.09 -13.39
N LYS A 18 -5.14 7.19 -12.66
CA LYS A 18 -6.19 8.18 -12.96
C LYS A 18 -5.81 9.12 -14.11
N ALA A 19 -4.52 9.43 -14.22
CA ALA A 19 -3.99 10.41 -15.17
C ALA A 19 -3.76 9.83 -16.57
N TRP A 20 -3.38 8.55 -16.68
CA TRP A 20 -3.14 7.90 -17.95
C TRP A 20 -4.42 7.81 -18.79
N SER A 21 -4.29 8.23 -20.05
CA SER A 21 -5.32 8.16 -21.08
C SER A 21 -4.69 8.13 -22.47
N VAL A 22 -5.55 8.03 -23.48
CA VAL A 22 -5.18 8.22 -24.91
C VAL A 22 -4.44 9.53 -25.20
N ASP A 23 -4.61 10.57 -24.37
CA ASP A 23 -3.92 11.86 -24.53
C ASP A 23 -2.46 11.82 -24.07
N THR A 24 -2.13 10.84 -23.22
CA THR A 24 -0.81 10.67 -22.60
C THR A 24 -0.01 9.56 -23.27
N SER A 25 -0.68 8.61 -23.91
CA SER A 25 -0.05 7.65 -24.82
C SER A 25 -1.03 7.20 -25.90
N SER A 26 -0.56 7.12 -27.15
CA SER A 26 -1.36 6.57 -28.25
C SER A 26 -1.54 5.06 -28.16
N LYS A 27 -0.72 4.36 -27.34
CA LYS A 27 -0.82 2.91 -27.10
C LYS A 27 -1.73 2.57 -25.91
N TRP A 28 -2.29 3.58 -25.22
CA TRP A 28 -3.15 3.40 -24.04
C TRP A 28 -4.45 2.67 -24.36
N THR A 29 -4.83 1.71 -23.51
CA THR A 29 -6.16 1.09 -23.51
C THR A 29 -6.70 0.96 -22.08
N ARG A 30 -7.99 0.63 -21.93
CA ARG A 30 -8.57 0.39 -20.60
C ARG A 30 -8.01 -0.87 -19.96
N GLU A 31 -7.70 -1.87 -20.77
CA GLU A 31 -7.19 -3.18 -20.38
C GLU A 31 -5.70 -3.13 -20.04
N ASN A 32 -4.94 -2.22 -20.67
CA ASN A 32 -3.53 -1.96 -20.37
C ASN A 32 -3.23 -0.44 -20.33
N PRO A 33 -3.53 0.24 -19.20
CA PRO A 33 -3.32 1.68 -19.08
C PRO A 33 -1.86 2.13 -19.09
N ALA A 34 -0.92 1.24 -18.76
CA ALA A 34 0.52 1.55 -18.72
C ALA A 34 1.19 1.48 -20.10
N SER A 35 0.51 0.90 -21.09
CA SER A 35 1.01 0.71 -22.46
C SER A 35 1.51 2.01 -23.08
N GLY A 36 2.81 2.06 -23.37
CA GLY A 36 3.46 3.21 -24.01
C GLY A 36 3.54 4.45 -23.11
N GLN A 37 3.58 4.26 -21.79
CA GLN A 37 3.66 5.35 -20.82
C GLN A 37 5.06 5.53 -20.22
N CYS A 38 6.05 4.70 -20.59
CA CYS A 38 7.31 4.62 -19.85
C CYS A 38 8.13 5.92 -19.86
N GLY A 39 8.45 6.48 -21.03
CA GLY A 39 9.20 7.73 -21.13
C GLY A 39 8.45 8.91 -20.50
N VAL A 40 7.17 9.06 -20.83
CA VAL A 40 6.33 10.16 -20.32
C VAL A 40 6.15 10.10 -18.80
N THR A 41 6.01 8.90 -18.23
CA THR A 41 5.90 8.70 -16.79
C THR A 41 7.23 8.97 -16.09
N ALA A 42 8.35 8.48 -16.64
CA ALA A 42 9.66 8.72 -16.07
C ALA A 42 10.00 10.22 -15.97
N LEU A 43 9.59 11.01 -16.97
CA LEU A 43 9.74 12.47 -16.99
C LEU A 43 8.87 13.15 -15.92
N VAL A 44 7.59 12.78 -15.82
CA VAL A 44 6.67 13.39 -14.84
C VAL A 44 7.07 13.00 -13.43
N VAL A 45 7.37 11.74 -13.16
CA VAL A 45 7.83 11.29 -11.84
C VAL A 45 9.14 12.00 -11.46
N ASN A 46 10.06 12.20 -12.41
CA ASN A 46 11.28 12.96 -12.16
C ASN A 46 11.00 14.42 -11.77
N ASP A 47 9.99 15.08 -12.34
CA ASP A 47 9.58 16.43 -11.93
C ASP A 47 9.04 16.51 -10.50
N PHE A 48 8.22 15.53 -10.09
CA PHE A 48 7.52 15.57 -8.80
C PHE A 48 8.29 14.93 -7.65
N CYS A 49 9.09 13.90 -7.93
CA CYS A 49 9.79 13.10 -6.92
C CYS A 49 11.32 13.29 -6.96
N GLY A 50 11.84 13.97 -7.99
CA GLY A 50 13.27 14.05 -8.26
C GLY A 50 13.85 12.69 -8.68
N GLY A 51 15.08 12.42 -8.25
CA GLY A 51 15.77 11.16 -8.54
C GLY A 51 16.39 11.08 -9.94
N GLU A 52 16.83 9.88 -10.30
CA GLU A 52 17.49 9.57 -11.56
C GLU A 52 16.50 8.92 -12.54
N ILE A 53 16.75 9.07 -13.83
CA ILE A 53 16.06 8.28 -14.87
C ILE A 53 17.00 7.15 -15.27
N LEU A 54 16.46 5.94 -15.31
CA LEU A 54 17.13 4.73 -15.72
C LEU A 54 16.45 4.17 -16.98
N LYS A 55 17.14 3.27 -17.68
CA LYS A 55 16.59 2.53 -18.80
C LYS A 55 17.06 1.08 -18.82
N THR A 56 16.28 0.22 -19.47
CA THR A 56 16.67 -1.15 -19.81
C THR A 56 16.19 -1.46 -21.23
N PRO A 57 16.96 -2.20 -22.04
CA PRO A 57 16.48 -2.61 -23.36
C PRO A 57 15.43 -3.70 -23.19
N ILE A 58 14.26 -3.53 -23.81
CA ILE A 58 13.22 -4.55 -23.88
C ILE A 58 12.94 -4.82 -25.34
N ARG A 59 13.37 -6.01 -25.80
CA ARG A 59 13.41 -6.36 -27.23
C ARG A 59 14.23 -5.31 -28.00
N ASP A 60 13.60 -4.58 -28.92
CA ASP A 60 14.24 -3.57 -29.76
C ASP A 60 13.92 -2.12 -29.32
N GLU A 61 13.28 -1.93 -28.17
CA GLU A 61 12.90 -0.61 -27.64
C GLU A 61 13.55 -0.33 -26.28
N TRP A 62 13.74 0.95 -25.95
CA TRP A 62 14.19 1.37 -24.62
C TRP A 62 12.99 1.53 -23.69
N HIS A 63 13.10 0.95 -22.49
CA HIS A 63 12.12 1.12 -21.42
C HIS A 63 12.68 2.00 -20.31
N TYR A 64 11.94 3.01 -19.89
CA TYR A 64 12.39 4.05 -18.95
C TYR A 64 11.66 3.97 -17.61
N TYR A 65 12.38 4.22 -16.52
CA TYR A 65 11.88 4.21 -15.14
C TYR A 65 12.76 5.08 -14.24
N ASN A 66 12.47 5.17 -12.94
CA ASN A 66 13.15 6.12 -12.04
C ASN A 66 13.90 5.41 -10.90
N ARG A 67 15.00 6.01 -10.44
CA ARG A 67 15.58 5.72 -9.13
C ARG A 67 15.32 6.88 -8.17
N ILE A 68 14.54 6.64 -7.12
CA ILE A 68 14.16 7.65 -6.13
C ILE A 68 14.76 7.22 -4.79
N ARG A 69 15.62 8.07 -4.21
CA ARG A 69 16.30 7.81 -2.93
C ARG A 69 17.02 6.44 -2.90
N GLY A 70 17.68 6.09 -4.01
CA GLY A 70 18.45 4.84 -4.16
C GLY A 70 17.65 3.62 -4.61
N VAL A 71 16.31 3.68 -4.57
CA VAL A 71 15.43 2.55 -4.95
C VAL A 71 14.87 2.77 -6.36
N ALA A 72 14.95 1.74 -7.21
CA ALA A 72 14.37 1.77 -8.55
C ALA A 72 12.85 1.50 -8.50
N PHE A 73 12.09 2.30 -9.23
CA PHE A 73 10.64 2.20 -9.36
C PHE A 73 10.25 2.25 -10.84
N ASP A 74 9.65 1.16 -11.32
CA ASP A 74 8.99 1.10 -12.61
C ASP A 74 7.48 1.16 -12.41
N PHE A 75 6.93 2.37 -12.50
CA PHE A 75 5.50 2.57 -12.37
C PHE A 75 4.70 2.00 -13.55
N THR A 76 5.38 1.66 -14.66
CA THR A 76 4.79 1.17 -15.89
C THR A 76 5.08 -0.32 -16.14
N GLU A 77 5.56 -1.06 -15.14
CA GLU A 77 5.87 -2.50 -15.24
C GLU A 77 4.68 -3.30 -15.77
N SER A 78 3.46 -2.89 -15.41
CA SER A 78 2.20 -3.53 -15.83
C SER A 78 1.90 -3.44 -17.32
N GLN A 79 2.71 -2.73 -18.12
CA GLN A 79 2.59 -2.75 -19.57
C GLN A 79 3.07 -4.06 -20.21
N PHE A 80 3.85 -4.87 -19.46
CA PHE A 80 4.43 -6.12 -19.92
C PHE A 80 3.69 -7.33 -19.34
N SER A 81 3.60 -8.41 -20.13
CA SER A 81 3.09 -9.71 -19.66
C SER A 81 4.05 -10.40 -18.69
N ASP A 82 5.35 -10.21 -18.94
CA ASP A 82 6.44 -10.80 -18.19
C ASP A 82 7.32 -9.70 -17.61
N LYS A 83 7.83 -9.93 -16.40
CA LYS A 83 8.65 -8.95 -15.71
C LYS A 83 9.93 -8.65 -16.51
N PRO A 84 10.24 -7.37 -16.80
CA PRO A 84 11.49 -7.00 -17.44
C PRO A 84 12.70 -7.38 -16.62
N VAL A 85 13.80 -7.70 -17.30
CA VAL A 85 15.12 -7.76 -16.67
C VAL A 85 15.67 -6.33 -16.60
N TYR A 86 15.81 -5.80 -15.40
CA TYR A 86 16.28 -4.44 -15.16
C TYR A 86 17.81 -4.39 -15.13
N LEU A 87 18.41 -3.71 -16.11
CA LEU A 87 19.85 -3.46 -16.17
C LEU A 87 20.26 -2.15 -15.47
N ASP A 88 19.30 -1.33 -15.06
CA ASP A 88 19.53 -0.04 -14.38
C ASP A 88 20.53 0.88 -15.10
N ILE A 89 20.48 0.93 -16.44
CA ILE A 89 21.39 1.76 -17.23
C ILE A 89 21.02 3.23 -16.99
N GLN A 90 22.00 4.05 -16.61
CA GLN A 90 21.78 5.47 -16.42
C GLN A 90 21.26 6.12 -17.71
N SER A 91 20.20 6.92 -17.56
CA SER A 91 19.55 7.66 -18.64
C SER A 91 19.39 9.13 -18.25
N ASN A 92 18.78 9.91 -19.14
CA ASN A 92 18.46 11.31 -18.93
C ASN A 92 17.11 11.68 -19.57
N ARG A 93 16.69 12.92 -19.36
CA ARG A 93 15.40 13.42 -19.84
C ARG A 93 15.31 13.49 -21.36
N ASP A 94 16.39 13.85 -22.04
CA ASP A 94 16.41 13.96 -23.50
C ASP A 94 16.18 12.59 -24.14
N GLU A 95 16.81 11.55 -23.59
CA GLU A 95 16.59 10.16 -24.02
C GLU A 95 15.15 9.70 -23.72
N ALA A 96 14.62 9.95 -22.52
CA ALA A 96 13.24 9.60 -22.19
C ALA A 96 12.21 10.34 -23.09
N PHE A 97 12.53 11.57 -23.52
CA PHE A 97 11.72 12.31 -24.48
C PHE A 97 11.72 11.71 -25.89
N THR A 98 12.66 10.82 -26.24
CA THR A 98 12.60 10.13 -27.54
C THR A 98 11.43 9.14 -27.63
N ASP A 99 10.90 8.70 -26.49
CA ASP A 99 9.77 7.77 -26.37
C ASP A 99 8.40 8.48 -26.27
N THR A 100 8.36 9.81 -26.17
CA THR A 100 7.12 10.58 -26.00
C THR A 100 7.14 11.90 -26.75
N SER A 101 5.99 12.55 -26.91
CA SER A 101 5.91 13.93 -27.40
C SER A 101 5.83 14.94 -26.26
N GLN A 102 6.21 16.19 -26.56
CA GLN A 102 6.01 17.33 -25.65
C GLN A 102 4.55 17.46 -25.21
N LYS A 103 3.60 17.23 -26.14
CA LYS A 103 2.17 17.29 -25.87
C LYS A 103 1.72 16.22 -24.85
N GLN A 104 2.15 14.97 -25.03
CA GLN A 104 1.82 13.88 -24.10
C GLN A 104 2.39 14.13 -22.70
N TYR A 105 3.63 14.62 -22.62
CA TYR A 105 4.26 15.00 -21.37
C TYR A 105 3.51 16.13 -20.65
N GLU A 106 3.17 17.21 -21.35
CA GLU A 106 2.39 18.31 -20.76
C GLU A 106 1.02 17.85 -20.28
N MET A 107 0.35 16.98 -21.05
CA MET A 107 -0.93 16.40 -20.66
C MET A 107 -0.83 15.54 -19.41
N LEU A 108 0.16 14.64 -19.33
CA LEU A 108 0.35 13.80 -18.16
C LEU A 108 0.72 14.64 -16.94
N LYS A 109 1.63 15.61 -17.09
CA LYS A 109 2.02 16.53 -16.01
C LYS A 109 0.83 17.33 -15.47
N LEU A 110 -0.02 17.84 -16.36
CA LEU A 110 -1.23 18.58 -16.00
C LEU A 110 -2.20 17.69 -15.21
N LYS A 111 -2.53 16.50 -15.73
CA LYS A 111 -3.44 15.55 -15.08
C LYS A 111 -2.88 15.08 -13.74
N PHE A 112 -1.60 14.73 -13.69
CA PHE A 112 -0.90 14.34 -12.46
C PHE A 112 -0.99 15.45 -11.41
N SER A 113 -0.75 16.71 -11.78
CA SER A 113 -0.89 17.87 -10.89
C SER A 113 -2.32 18.04 -10.38
N GLN A 114 -3.31 17.91 -11.26
CA GLN A 114 -4.73 18.07 -10.92
C GLN A 114 -5.20 16.97 -9.98
N PHE A 115 -4.82 15.72 -10.23
CA PHE A 115 -5.15 14.59 -9.37
C PHE A 115 -4.37 14.62 -8.06
N LEU A 116 -3.11 15.06 -8.06
CA LEU A 116 -2.37 15.28 -6.83
C LEU A 116 -3.04 16.35 -5.97
N GLN A 117 -3.38 17.50 -6.56
CA GLN A 117 -4.09 18.57 -5.86
C GLN A 117 -5.46 18.11 -5.40
N SER A 118 -6.22 17.37 -6.22
CA SER A 118 -7.54 16.89 -5.82
C SER A 118 -7.46 15.83 -4.73
N THR A 119 -6.46 14.95 -4.72
CA THR A 119 -6.22 14.00 -3.64
C THR A 119 -5.85 14.72 -2.36
N LEU A 120 -4.95 15.71 -2.40
CA LEU A 120 -4.60 16.55 -1.25
C LEU A 120 -5.82 17.39 -0.77
N ILE A 121 -6.60 17.97 -1.68
CA ILE A 121 -7.81 18.73 -1.36
C ILE A 121 -8.93 17.81 -0.85
N THR A 122 -9.05 16.57 -1.33
CA THR A 122 -10.04 15.60 -0.84
C THR A 122 -9.66 15.15 0.56
N GLN A 123 -8.36 14.97 0.84
CA GLN A 123 -7.84 14.83 2.21
C GLN A 123 -8.17 16.07 3.08
N HIS A 124 -8.25 17.28 2.50
CA HIS A 124 -8.71 18.49 3.20
C HIS A 124 -10.25 18.67 3.26
N LYS A 125 -11.03 18.19 2.28
CA LYS A 125 -12.50 18.39 2.17
C LYS A 125 -13.31 17.26 2.82
N HIS A 126 -12.77 16.04 2.94
CA HIS A 126 -13.33 15.03 3.85
C HIS A 126 -13.18 15.43 5.34
N GLY A 127 -12.47 16.54 5.63
CA GLY A 127 -12.48 17.25 6.90
C GLY A 127 -13.57 18.32 7.05
N SER A 128 -14.47 18.50 6.08
CA SER A 128 -15.46 19.58 6.11
C SER A 128 -16.76 19.24 5.37
N GLN A 129 -17.63 18.44 6.00
CA GLN A 129 -19.10 18.58 6.06
C GLN A 129 -19.78 17.23 6.34
N LEU A 130 -19.96 16.91 7.62
CA LEU A 130 -21.26 16.65 8.23
C LEU A 130 -21.06 16.60 9.76
N VAL A 131 -21.81 17.47 10.44
CA VAL A 131 -21.92 17.65 11.89
C VAL A 131 -20.77 18.40 12.59
N THR A 132 -21.12 19.61 13.02
CA THR A 132 -20.43 20.47 13.97
C THR A 132 -20.03 19.73 15.25
N ARG A 133 -18.77 19.33 15.35
CA ARG A 133 -17.93 19.32 16.56
C ARG A 133 -16.49 19.04 16.09
N ARG A 134 -15.54 19.91 16.46
CA ARG A 134 -14.11 19.79 16.12
C ARG A 134 -13.58 18.46 16.66
N ASP A 135 -13.07 17.58 15.80
CA ASP A 135 -12.03 16.65 16.19
C ASP A 135 -10.92 16.74 15.15
N ASN A 136 -9.76 17.20 15.60
CA ASN A 136 -8.63 17.62 14.78
C ASN A 136 -7.68 16.43 14.61
N SER A 137 -8.23 15.30 14.16
CA SER A 137 -7.62 14.01 14.45
C SER A 137 -6.59 13.55 13.42
N SER A 138 -5.34 13.36 13.84
CA SER A 138 -4.21 12.83 13.04
C SER A 138 -4.26 11.31 12.97
N MET A 139 -3.93 10.70 11.82
CA MET A 139 -3.96 9.24 11.68
C MET A 139 -2.81 8.75 10.81
N MET A 140 -2.16 7.66 11.22
CA MET A 140 -0.97 7.12 10.56
C MET A 140 -0.91 5.60 10.69
N ILE A 141 -0.52 4.89 9.63
CA ILE A 141 -0.13 3.49 9.72
C ILE A 141 1.39 3.38 9.60
N HIS A 142 2.03 2.66 10.52
CA HIS A 142 3.47 2.52 10.56
C HIS A 142 3.89 1.17 11.15
N ARG A 143 5.18 0.83 11.04
CA ARG A 143 5.76 -0.28 11.79
C ARG A 143 5.96 0.15 13.25
N PRO A 144 5.39 -0.58 14.22
CA PRO A 144 5.66 -0.33 15.63
C PRO A 144 7.09 -0.74 15.98
N THR A 145 7.56 -0.23 17.10
CA THR A 145 8.84 -0.52 17.71
C THR A 145 8.64 -1.34 18.99
N ILE A 146 9.72 -1.86 19.58
CA ILE A 146 9.62 -2.62 20.83
C ILE A 146 9.10 -1.76 21.99
N GLN A 147 9.24 -0.43 21.90
CA GLN A 147 8.69 0.52 22.86
C GLN A 147 7.15 0.54 22.84
N ASP A 148 6.53 0.14 21.73
CA ASP A 148 5.07 0.08 21.57
C ASP A 148 4.47 -1.25 22.08
N LEU A 149 5.31 -2.21 22.50
CA LEU A 149 4.90 -3.57 22.86
C LEU A 149 3.82 -3.61 23.94
N ASP A 150 3.99 -2.83 25.01
CA ASP A 150 3.05 -2.87 26.14
C ASP A 150 1.68 -2.30 25.74
N LEU A 151 1.66 -1.25 24.92
CA LEU A 151 0.43 -0.66 24.38
C LEU A 151 -0.29 -1.62 23.42
N ILE A 152 0.46 -2.29 22.56
CA ILE A 152 -0.10 -3.27 21.63
C ILE A 152 -0.65 -4.47 22.39
N ASN A 153 0.07 -4.98 23.38
CA ASN A 153 -0.37 -6.07 24.23
C ASN A 153 -1.66 -5.71 24.99
N GLU A 154 -1.79 -4.47 25.45
CA GLU A 154 -3.03 -3.96 26.07
C GLU A 154 -4.22 -4.03 25.11
N ILE A 155 -4.06 -3.65 23.84
CA ILE A 155 -5.13 -3.75 22.83
C ILE A 155 -5.60 -5.20 22.66
N PHE A 156 -4.69 -6.17 22.62
CA PHE A 156 -5.06 -7.58 22.55
C PHE A 156 -5.83 -8.03 23.80
N LEU A 157 -5.41 -7.61 24.98
CA LEU A 157 -6.13 -7.92 26.23
C LEU A 157 -7.54 -7.32 26.25
N GLU A 158 -7.71 -6.07 25.79
CA GLU A 158 -9.01 -5.42 25.70
C GLU A 158 -9.93 -6.12 24.69
N CYS A 159 -9.44 -6.44 23.50
CA CYS A 159 -10.19 -7.19 22.49
C CYS A 159 -10.60 -8.57 23.02
N LYS A 160 -9.72 -9.25 23.77
CA LYS A 160 -10.02 -10.54 24.37
C LYS A 160 -11.16 -10.44 25.39
N GLN A 161 -11.10 -9.46 26.29
CA GLN A 161 -12.15 -9.23 27.27
C GLN A 161 -13.50 -8.90 26.61
N ASP A 162 -13.48 -8.11 25.53
CA ASP A 162 -14.69 -7.79 24.76
C ASP A 162 -15.28 -9.04 24.08
N LEU A 163 -14.44 -9.91 23.51
CA LEU A 163 -14.86 -11.19 22.93
C LEU A 163 -15.42 -12.16 23.98
N ASP A 164 -14.76 -12.29 25.13
CA ASP A 164 -15.21 -13.10 26.26
C ASP A 164 -16.58 -12.61 26.77
N TYR A 165 -16.77 -11.29 26.86
CA TYR A 165 -18.04 -10.68 27.24
C TYR A 165 -19.15 -10.96 26.22
N GLN A 166 -18.82 -11.00 24.93
CA GLN A 166 -19.75 -11.36 23.86
C GLN A 166 -20.00 -12.88 23.74
N GLY A 167 -19.34 -13.71 24.57
CA GLY A 167 -19.45 -15.17 24.54
C GLY A 167 -18.81 -15.79 23.30
N ILE A 168 -17.90 -15.08 22.64
CA ILE A 168 -17.18 -15.51 21.44
C ILE A 168 -15.81 -16.02 21.88
N PHE A 169 -15.74 -17.31 22.20
CA PHE A 169 -14.51 -17.98 22.67
C PHE A 169 -13.63 -18.39 21.49
N GLN A 170 -13.10 -17.41 20.75
CA GLN A 170 -12.23 -17.66 19.59
C GLN A 170 -10.73 -17.60 19.93
N TRP A 171 -10.36 -16.97 21.04
CA TRP A 171 -8.98 -16.94 21.55
C TRP A 171 -8.91 -17.74 22.84
N ASP A 172 -8.21 -18.87 22.82
CA ASP A 172 -7.93 -19.63 24.03
C ASP A 172 -7.03 -18.82 24.99
N HIS A 173 -6.86 -19.30 26.23
CA HIS A 173 -6.39 -18.52 27.38
C HIS A 173 -4.99 -17.88 27.25
N VAL A 174 -4.28 -18.08 26.14
CA VAL A 174 -2.83 -17.91 26.05
C VAL A 174 -2.38 -17.22 24.74
N TYR A 175 -3.29 -16.67 23.93
CA TYR A 175 -2.93 -16.03 22.65
C TYR A 175 -3.42 -14.58 22.46
N PRO A 176 -2.64 -13.69 21.81
CA PRO A 176 -1.22 -13.89 21.48
C PRO A 176 -0.34 -13.77 22.72
N HIS A 177 0.65 -14.65 22.86
CA HIS A 177 1.73 -14.46 23.83
C HIS A 177 2.49 -13.18 23.52
N LYS A 178 2.95 -12.47 24.57
CA LYS A 178 3.82 -11.30 24.42
C LYS A 178 5.02 -11.59 23.51
N ASP A 179 5.55 -12.81 23.55
CA ASP A 179 6.66 -13.27 22.71
C ASP A 179 6.32 -13.31 21.21
N VAL A 180 5.07 -13.61 20.85
CA VAL A 180 4.60 -13.58 19.45
C VAL A 180 4.54 -12.13 18.97
N ILE A 181 3.99 -11.22 19.78
CA ILE A 181 3.95 -9.79 19.46
C ILE A 181 5.38 -9.24 19.30
N VAL A 182 6.29 -9.61 20.21
CA VAL A 182 7.72 -9.25 20.13
C VAL A 182 8.32 -9.73 18.81
N LYS A 183 8.06 -10.99 18.43
CA LYS A 183 8.56 -11.56 17.17
C LYS A 183 8.00 -10.82 15.95
N ASP A 184 6.71 -10.51 15.93
CA ASP A 184 6.07 -9.79 14.82
C ASP A 184 6.63 -8.35 14.66
N ILE A 185 6.93 -7.68 15.77
CA ILE A 185 7.58 -6.36 15.80
C ILE A 185 9.03 -6.45 15.29
N ILE A 186 9.83 -7.37 15.86
CA ILE A 186 11.25 -7.54 15.50
C ILE A 186 11.40 -7.92 14.02
N ASN A 187 10.54 -8.80 13.52
CA ASN A 187 10.56 -9.23 12.12
C ASN A 187 9.97 -8.18 11.16
N GLN A 188 9.47 -7.06 11.67
CA GLN A 188 8.84 -5.99 10.89
C GLN A 188 7.62 -6.46 10.07
N ASN A 189 6.90 -7.44 10.61
CA ASN A 189 5.68 -8.01 10.01
C ASN A 189 4.41 -7.36 10.55
N MET A 190 4.45 -6.77 11.75
CA MET A 190 3.32 -6.05 12.35
C MET A 190 3.26 -4.60 11.88
N HIS A 191 2.05 -4.09 11.63
CA HIS A 191 1.76 -2.71 11.28
C HIS A 191 0.67 -2.17 12.22
N ALA A 192 0.90 -0.98 12.79
CA ALA A 192 0.04 -0.32 13.76
C ALA A 192 -0.67 0.88 13.13
N LEU A 193 -1.96 1.01 13.40
CA LEU A 193 -2.76 2.19 13.09
C LEU A 193 -2.81 3.08 14.34
N THR A 194 -2.26 4.28 14.20
CA THR A 194 -2.27 5.32 15.22
C THR A 194 -3.28 6.39 14.85
N LYS A 195 -4.17 6.76 15.78
CA LYS A 195 -5.07 7.90 15.69
C LYS A 195 -4.80 8.82 16.89
N ASP A 196 -4.50 10.08 16.64
CA ASP A 196 -4.25 11.10 17.67
C ASP A 196 -3.11 10.78 18.64
N GLY A 197 -2.11 10.06 18.12
CA GLY A 197 -0.97 9.58 18.91
C GLY A 197 -1.27 8.31 19.70
N GLU A 198 -2.49 7.78 19.65
CA GLU A 198 -2.88 6.52 20.27
C GLU A 198 -2.90 5.38 19.24
N ILE A 199 -2.31 4.23 19.57
CA ILE A 199 -2.47 3.03 18.75
C ILE A 199 -3.89 2.50 18.96
N VAL A 200 -4.67 2.48 17.88
CA VAL A 200 -6.08 2.06 17.88
C VAL A 200 -6.30 0.69 17.26
N GLY A 201 -5.28 0.13 16.61
CA GLY A 201 -5.34 -1.22 16.07
C GLY A 201 -4.02 -1.68 15.45
N VAL A 202 -3.89 -2.98 15.25
CA VAL A 202 -2.71 -3.59 14.62
C VAL A 202 -3.13 -4.68 13.64
N ILE A 203 -2.24 -4.99 12.71
CA ILE A 203 -2.36 -6.09 11.75
C ILE A 203 -0.98 -6.70 11.51
N THR A 204 -0.90 -8.00 11.34
CA THR A 204 0.35 -8.69 11.01
C THR A 204 0.23 -9.37 9.66
N LEU A 205 1.31 -9.33 8.88
CA LEU A 205 1.39 -9.98 7.59
C LEU A 205 2.72 -10.71 7.48
N ASP A 206 2.66 -12.04 7.31
CA ASP A 206 3.83 -12.87 7.13
C ASP A 206 3.58 -14.00 6.11
N THR A 207 4.60 -14.82 5.87
CA THR A 207 4.55 -16.00 5.00
C THR A 207 4.62 -17.29 5.81
N ASN A 208 4.37 -17.21 7.12
CA ASN A 208 4.66 -18.30 8.03
C ASN A 208 3.41 -19.17 8.15
N GLU A 209 3.39 -20.28 7.39
CA GLU A 209 2.40 -21.32 7.55
C GLU A 209 2.59 -21.97 8.93
N GLU A 210 1.85 -21.48 9.95
CA GLU A 210 1.73 -22.19 11.22
C GLU A 210 1.33 -23.65 10.98
N GLU A 211 1.75 -24.56 11.86
CA GLU A 211 1.66 -26.02 11.63
C GLU A 211 0.21 -26.51 11.42
N GLU A 212 -0.75 -25.73 11.90
CA GLU A 212 -2.21 -25.87 11.76
C GLU A 212 -2.72 -25.65 10.32
N TYR A 213 -1.95 -24.96 9.48
CA TYR A 213 -2.30 -24.64 8.10
C TYR A 213 -1.81 -25.68 7.08
N ARG A 214 -1.00 -26.67 7.51
CA ARG A 214 -0.46 -27.73 6.63
C ARG A 214 -1.53 -28.64 6.03
N GLU A 215 -2.70 -28.74 6.68
CA GLU A 215 -3.81 -29.58 6.22
C GLU A 215 -4.78 -28.84 5.29
N ILE A 216 -4.61 -27.53 5.11
CA ILE A 216 -5.43 -26.74 4.18
C ILE A 216 -4.86 -26.90 2.77
N TYR A 217 -5.72 -27.32 1.84
CA TYR A 217 -5.38 -27.30 0.41
C TYR A 217 -5.41 -25.85 -0.09
N TRP A 218 -4.24 -25.23 -0.10
CA TRP A 218 -4.05 -23.91 -0.68
C TRP A 218 -4.18 -23.97 -2.21
N ALA A 219 -4.81 -22.96 -2.81
CA ALA A 219 -4.88 -22.85 -4.27
C ALA A 219 -3.50 -22.52 -4.89
N TYR A 220 -2.55 -22.07 -4.07
CA TYR A 220 -1.21 -21.64 -4.48
C TYR A 220 -0.18 -21.93 -3.37
N ASP A 221 1.07 -22.19 -3.77
CA ASP A 221 2.17 -22.55 -2.87
C ASP A 221 2.91 -21.35 -2.24
N ASP A 222 2.61 -20.11 -2.65
CA ASP A 222 3.31 -18.88 -2.22
C ASP A 222 2.31 -17.78 -1.77
N CYS A 223 1.57 -18.03 -0.69
CA CYS A 223 0.60 -17.07 -0.15
C CYS A 223 1.13 -16.29 1.06
N MET A 224 0.70 -15.04 1.22
CA MET A 224 0.94 -14.24 2.44
C MET A 224 -0.30 -14.26 3.31
N VAL A 225 -0.13 -14.50 4.60
CA VAL A 225 -1.23 -14.66 5.53
C VAL A 225 -1.35 -13.43 6.42
N ILE A 226 -2.59 -12.91 6.52
CA ILE A 226 -2.92 -11.88 7.50
C ILE A 226 -3.18 -12.56 8.83
N HIS A 227 -2.40 -12.19 9.83
CA HIS A 227 -2.58 -12.61 11.20
C HIS A 227 -2.94 -11.43 12.09
N ARG A 228 -3.66 -11.72 13.18
CA ARG A 228 -3.73 -10.84 14.37
C ARG A 228 -4.20 -9.41 14.05
N LEU A 229 -5.19 -9.25 13.15
CA LEU A 229 -5.86 -7.95 12.94
C LEU A 229 -6.83 -7.70 14.08
N VAL A 230 -6.54 -6.67 14.86
CA VAL A 230 -7.38 -6.25 15.98
C VAL A 230 -7.55 -4.73 15.97
N ILE A 231 -8.77 -4.29 16.28
CA ILE A 231 -9.09 -2.88 16.53
C ILE A 231 -9.60 -2.79 17.96
N ARG A 232 -9.03 -1.85 18.72
CA ARG A 232 -9.44 -1.56 20.10
C ARG A 232 -10.97 -1.46 20.18
N PRO A 233 -11.66 -2.09 21.14
CA PRO A 233 -13.13 -2.14 21.17
C PRO A 233 -13.80 -0.76 21.11
N SER A 234 -13.24 0.22 21.81
CA SER A 234 -13.69 1.64 21.79
C SER A 234 -13.59 2.32 20.41
N HIS A 235 -12.92 1.69 19.45
CA HIS A 235 -12.62 2.19 18.12
C HIS A 235 -13.18 1.31 16.98
N GLN A 236 -13.92 0.25 17.29
CA GLN A 236 -14.62 -0.60 16.30
C GLN A 236 -15.83 0.13 15.67
N GLY A 237 -16.32 -0.35 14.51
CA GLY A 237 -17.45 0.29 13.78
C GLY A 237 -17.12 1.63 13.13
N LYS A 238 -15.82 1.93 12.98
CA LYS A 238 -15.30 3.21 12.43
C LYS A 238 -14.48 3.00 11.16
N GLY A 239 -14.51 1.81 10.57
CA GLY A 239 -13.76 1.46 9.35
C GLY A 239 -12.23 1.35 9.50
N PHE A 240 -11.68 1.27 10.72
CA PHE A 240 -10.23 1.16 10.93
C PHE A 240 -9.64 -0.18 10.50
N ALA A 241 -10.36 -1.27 10.70
CA ALA A 241 -9.93 -2.59 10.22
C ALA A 241 -9.83 -2.61 8.69
N TYR A 242 -10.83 -2.05 8.01
CA TYR A 242 -10.82 -1.91 6.55
C TYR A 242 -9.61 -1.11 6.06
N ARG A 243 -9.23 -0.02 6.76
CA ARG A 243 -8.02 0.75 6.42
C ARG A 243 -6.73 -0.07 6.58
N LEU A 244 -6.61 -0.85 7.65
CA LEU A 244 -5.47 -1.75 7.84
C LEU A 244 -5.42 -2.83 6.75
N MET A 245 -6.56 -3.40 6.37
CA MET A 245 -6.64 -4.37 5.27
C MET A 245 -6.25 -3.76 3.93
N GLN A 246 -6.79 -2.58 3.59
CA GLN A 246 -6.38 -1.85 2.38
C GLN A 246 -4.88 -1.59 2.36
N TYR A 247 -4.31 -1.20 3.51
CA TYR A 247 -2.87 -1.03 3.63
C TYR A 247 -2.10 -2.34 3.40
N MET A 248 -2.56 -3.48 3.92
CA MET A 248 -1.94 -4.79 3.63
C MET A 248 -1.98 -5.12 2.14
N THR A 249 -3.07 -4.79 1.44
CA THR A 249 -3.12 -5.03 -0.02
C THR A 249 -2.06 -4.23 -0.78
N CYS A 250 -1.64 -3.07 -0.27
CA CYS A 250 -0.51 -2.33 -0.83
C CYS A 250 0.82 -3.01 -0.46
N VAL A 251 0.99 -3.44 0.79
CA VAL A 251 2.22 -4.10 1.26
C VAL A 251 2.49 -5.43 0.54
N THR A 252 1.47 -6.26 0.30
CA THR A 252 1.61 -7.55 -0.40
C THR A 252 2.00 -7.36 -1.87
N LYS A 253 1.40 -6.40 -2.58
CA LYS A 253 1.74 -6.07 -3.97
C LYS A 253 3.22 -5.74 -4.15
N VAL A 254 3.81 -5.03 -3.19
CA VAL A 254 5.24 -4.66 -3.21
C VAL A 254 6.15 -5.88 -2.92
N ARG A 255 5.68 -6.85 -2.13
CA ARG A 255 6.50 -7.99 -1.67
C ARG A 255 6.49 -9.20 -2.61
N THR A 256 5.37 -9.51 -3.28
CA THR A 256 5.23 -10.79 -4.03
C THR A 256 4.99 -10.63 -5.53
N ASN A 257 4.86 -9.40 -6.05
CA ASN A 257 4.59 -9.13 -7.48
C ASN A 257 3.36 -9.88 -8.05
N ARG A 258 2.49 -10.43 -7.20
CA ARG A 258 1.24 -11.13 -7.57
C ARG A 258 0.11 -10.71 -6.63
N PHE A 259 -1.09 -10.53 -7.18
CA PHE A 259 -2.30 -10.21 -6.44
C PHE A 259 -3.39 -11.19 -6.86
N ASP A 260 -3.78 -12.07 -5.95
CA ASP A 260 -5.06 -12.76 -6.00
C ASP A 260 -5.68 -12.71 -4.60
N TRP A 261 -6.93 -12.29 -4.51
CA TRP A 261 -7.68 -12.21 -3.24
C TRP A 261 -7.81 -13.58 -2.55
N THR A 262 -7.63 -14.66 -3.32
CA THR A 262 -7.64 -16.05 -2.86
C THR A 262 -6.36 -16.48 -2.12
N CYS A 263 -5.26 -15.72 -2.19
CA CYS A 263 -4.04 -15.98 -1.40
C CYS A 263 -4.05 -15.31 -0.02
N ILE A 264 -5.04 -14.45 0.26
CA ILE A 264 -5.38 -14.10 1.63
C ILE A 264 -6.44 -15.11 2.02
N ALA A 265 -6.09 -16.13 2.82
CA ALA A 265 -7.14 -16.90 3.47
C ALA A 265 -7.96 -15.92 4.33
N GLU A 266 -9.15 -15.59 3.84
CA GLU A 266 -10.29 -15.36 4.71
C GLU A 266 -10.39 -16.59 5.61
N ILE A 267 -9.80 -16.54 6.80
CA ILE A 267 -10.29 -17.37 7.91
C ILE A 267 -11.66 -16.79 8.25
N SER A 268 -12.64 -17.06 7.39
CA SER A 268 -14.01 -16.55 7.43
C SER A 268 -14.73 -16.85 8.75
N GLU A 269 -14.14 -17.70 9.58
CA GLU A 269 -14.61 -17.99 10.93
C GLU A 269 -14.05 -17.05 12.01
N GLN A 270 -12.98 -16.28 11.74
CA GLN A 270 -12.36 -15.34 12.68
C GLN A 270 -12.74 -13.86 12.44
N TRP A 271 -13.61 -13.53 11.48
CA TRP A 271 -13.86 -12.13 11.08
C TRP A 271 -15.28 -11.62 11.33
N SER A 272 -16.15 -12.39 11.98
CA SER A 272 -17.54 -12.01 12.27
C SER A 272 -17.68 -10.78 13.17
N PHE A 273 -16.58 -10.31 13.78
CA PHE A 273 -16.53 -9.14 14.67
C PHE A 273 -15.90 -7.88 14.05
N ILE A 274 -15.36 -7.91 12.82
CA ILE A 274 -15.09 -6.66 12.09
C ILE A 274 -16.44 -6.09 11.66
N ARG A 275 -17.10 -5.41 12.61
CA ARG A 275 -18.19 -4.51 12.28
C ARG A 275 -17.54 -3.29 11.64
N ASN A 276 -17.66 -3.20 10.32
CA ASN A 276 -17.38 -1.98 9.57
C ASN A 276 -18.23 -0.81 10.07
#